data_AF-A0A6M3JC02-F1
#
_entry.id   AF-A0A6M3JC02-F1
#
_cell.length_a   1.000
_cell.length_b   1.000
_cell.length_c   1.000
_cell.angle_alpha   90.00
_cell.angle_beta   90.00
_cell.angle_gamma   90.00
#
_symmetry.space_group_name_H-M   'P 1'
#
loop_
_entity.id
_entity.type
_entity.pdbx_description
1 polymer ?
#
loop_
_entity_poly.entity_id
_entity_poly.type
_entity_poly.pdbx_seq_one_letter_code
_entity_poly.pdbx_strand_id
1 'polypeptide(L)'
;MSIEFFGKVKDSQLWLPRQQVQLRQHFLSQIEGKAVYETLRKAGPSKSLNQVKAHFGLAVQLIRERMIELGWGIAGVEPNKEFIHEILTKCCGGVGEDGAVVRLSDMTTSQAAAFFDNIRTWSATQLNLCIPDPDPAWKEKQ
;
A
#
# COMPACT_ATOMS: atom_id res chain seq x y z
N MET A 1 -14.68 -13.00 11.85
CA MET A 1 -13.27 -13.40 11.67
C MET A 1 -13.04 -13.63 10.19
N SER A 2 -12.04 -13.00 9.60
CA SER A 2 -11.69 -13.15 8.18
C SER A 2 -10.34 -13.86 8.08
N ILE A 3 -10.26 -14.84 7.18
CA ILE A 3 -9.03 -15.55 6.85
C ILE A 3 -8.70 -15.28 5.38
N GLU A 4 -7.43 -14.99 5.10
CA GLU A 4 -6.97 -14.69 3.75
C GLU A 4 -6.14 -15.86 3.21
N PHE A 5 -6.36 -16.19 1.94
CA PHE A 5 -5.63 -17.23 1.22
C PHE A 5 -4.95 -16.62 -0.01
N PHE A 6 -3.73 -17.07 -0.30
CA PHE A 6 -2.90 -16.63 -1.41
C PHE A 6 -2.63 -17.79 -2.35
N GLY A 7 -3.04 -17.64 -3.61
CA GLY A 7 -2.87 -18.62 -4.66
C GLY A 7 -2.37 -18.03 -5.95
N LYS A 8 -2.12 -18.89 -6.93
CA LYS A 8 -1.81 -18.50 -8.32
C LYS A 8 -2.93 -18.97 -9.22
N VAL A 9 -3.27 -18.20 -10.25
CA VAL A 9 -4.22 -18.66 -11.26
C VAL A 9 -3.46 -19.47 -12.31
N LYS A 10 -3.91 -20.71 -12.55
CA LYS A 10 -3.40 -21.60 -13.61
C LYS A 10 -4.58 -22.31 -14.25
N ASP A 11 -4.64 -22.35 -15.59
CA ASP A 11 -5.71 -23.02 -16.34
C ASP A 11 -7.12 -22.55 -15.92
N SER A 12 -7.28 -21.23 -15.71
CA SER A 12 -8.51 -20.59 -15.21
C SER A 12 -8.98 -21.05 -13.82
N GLN A 13 -8.11 -21.69 -13.03
CA GLN A 13 -8.38 -22.13 -11.67
C GLN A 13 -7.44 -21.46 -10.66
N LEU A 14 -7.97 -21.13 -9.48
CA LEU A 14 -7.16 -20.65 -8.36
C LEU A 14 -6.45 -21.85 -7.71
N TRP A 15 -5.13 -21.92 -7.88
CA TRP A 15 -4.28 -22.91 -7.25
C TRP A 15 -3.77 -22.39 -5.90
N LEU A 16 -4.10 -23.10 -4.83
CA LEU A 16 -3.61 -22.83 -3.48
C LEU A 16 -2.48 -23.80 -3.12
N PRO A 17 -1.42 -23.35 -2.42
CA PRO A 17 -0.45 -24.25 -1.81
C PRO A 17 -1.12 -25.27 -0.88
N ARG A 18 -0.60 -26.49 -0.81
CA ARG A 18 -1.18 -27.60 -0.04
C ARG A 18 -1.52 -27.22 1.41
N GLN A 19 -0.65 -26.45 2.06
CA GLN A 19 -0.84 -25.96 3.43
C GLN A 19 -2.08 -25.05 3.54
N GLN A 20 -2.32 -24.20 2.56
CA GLN A 20 -3.48 -23.30 2.54
C GLN A 20 -4.77 -24.05 2.20
N VAL A 21 -4.71 -25.10 1.37
CA VAL A 21 -5.85 -25.99 1.13
C VAL A 21 -6.30 -26.66 2.44
N GLN A 22 -5.35 -27.20 3.20
CA GLN A 22 -5.63 -27.82 4.50
C GLN A 22 -6.23 -26.82 5.49
N LEU A 23 -5.66 -25.61 5.58
CA LEU A 23 -6.17 -24.55 6.44
C LEU A 23 -7.58 -24.11 6.03
N ARG A 24 -7.85 -23.96 4.73
CA ARG A 24 -9.18 -23.63 4.19
C ARG A 24 -10.20 -24.70 4.56
N GLN A 25 -9.87 -25.98 4.36
CA GLN A 25 -10.74 -27.09 4.72
C GLN A 25 -11.04 -27.13 6.22
N HIS A 26 -10.02 -26.93 7.06
CA HIS A 26 -10.18 -26.85 8.50
C HIS A 26 -11.12 -25.71 8.91
N PHE A 27 -10.89 -24.50 8.37
CA PHE A 27 -11.76 -23.35 8.63
C PHE A 27 -13.21 -23.61 8.19
N LEU A 28 -13.42 -24.17 7.00
CA LEU A 28 -14.76 -24.50 6.49
C LEU A 28 -15.48 -25.52 7.38
N SER A 29 -14.78 -26.53 7.90
CA SER A 29 -15.37 -27.51 8.83
C SER A 29 -15.86 -26.89 10.15
N GLN A 30 -15.25 -25.80 10.60
CA GLN A 30 -15.65 -25.11 11.84
C GLN A 30 -16.91 -24.26 11.68
N ILE A 31 -17.30 -23.97 10.45
CA ILE A 31 -18.42 -23.07 10.12
C ILE A 31 -19.46 -23.75 9.24
N GLU A 32 -19.48 -25.08 9.23
CA GLU A 32 -20.47 -25.88 8.52
C GLU A 32 -21.90 -25.45 8.87
N GLY A 33 -22.76 -25.34 7.85
CA GLY A 33 -24.14 -24.86 7.98
C GLY A 33 -24.31 -23.34 8.04
N LYS A 34 -23.23 -22.54 8.01
CA LYS A 34 -23.31 -21.07 7.96
C LYS A 34 -23.11 -20.55 6.53
N ALA A 35 -23.78 -19.44 6.21
CA ALA A 35 -23.52 -18.72 4.96
C ALA A 35 -22.13 -18.05 5.02
N VAL A 36 -21.38 -18.16 3.92
CA VAL A 36 -20.04 -17.56 3.78
C VAL A 36 -19.93 -16.85 2.44
N TYR A 37 -19.06 -15.84 2.38
CA TYR A 37 -18.70 -15.14 1.16
C TYR A 37 -17.21 -15.34 0.88
N GLU A 38 -16.85 -15.67 -0.36
CA GLU A 38 -15.46 -15.74 -0.82
C GLU A 38 -15.18 -14.52 -1.70
N THR A 39 -14.10 -13.79 -1.41
CA THR A 39 -13.69 -12.62 -2.19
C THR A 39 -12.42 -12.95 -2.95
N LEU A 40 -12.47 -12.94 -4.28
CA LEU A 40 -11.29 -13.05 -5.13
C LEU A 40 -10.74 -11.65 -5.39
N ARG A 41 -9.47 -11.44 -5.07
CA ARG A 41 -8.75 -10.20 -5.36
C ARG A 41 -7.52 -10.51 -6.21
N LYS A 42 -7.31 -9.71 -7.26
CA LYS A 42 -6.05 -9.73 -7.99
C LYS A 42 -4.97 -9.14 -7.08
N ALA A 43 -3.99 -9.95 -6.70
CA ALA A 43 -2.84 -9.43 -5.97
C ALA A 43 -2.10 -8.42 -6.86
N GLY A 44 -1.92 -7.21 -6.34
CA GLY A 44 -1.03 -6.23 -6.95
C GLY A 44 0.43 -6.72 -6.94
N PRO A 45 1.30 -6.14 -7.78
CA PRO A 45 2.71 -6.52 -7.76
C PRO A 45 3.32 -6.16 -6.40
N SER A 46 3.98 -7.14 -5.77
CA SER A 46 4.75 -6.95 -4.56
C SER A 46 5.78 -5.82 -4.75
N LYS A 47 5.77 -4.85 -3.85
CA LYS A 47 6.78 -3.79 -3.84
C LYS A 47 8.08 -4.34 -3.28
N SER A 48 9.20 -3.87 -3.85
CA SER A 48 10.50 -4.22 -3.28
C SER A 48 10.61 -3.62 -1.87
N LEU A 49 11.41 -4.24 -1.00
CA LEU A 49 11.67 -3.70 0.33
C LEU A 49 12.21 -2.27 0.24
N ASN A 50 12.99 -1.96 -0.79
CA ASN A 50 13.53 -0.63 -1.04
C ASN A 50 12.44 0.39 -1.37
N GLN A 51 11.43 0.03 -2.16
CA GLN A 51 10.27 0.89 -2.44
C GLN A 51 9.46 1.18 -1.18
N VAL A 52 9.23 0.17 -0.35
CA VAL A 52 8.52 0.32 0.93
C VAL A 52 9.32 1.23 1.87
N LYS A 53 10.64 1.05 1.96
CA LYS A 53 11.54 1.90 2.76
C LYS A 53 11.59 3.34 2.26
N ALA A 54 11.66 3.55 0.95
CA ALA A 54 11.63 4.89 0.36
C ALA A 54 10.33 5.63 0.71
N HIS A 55 9.19 4.95 0.59
CA HIS A 55 7.89 5.56 0.90
C HIS A 55 7.69 5.77 2.40
N PHE A 56 7.69 4.71 3.21
CA PHE A 56 7.34 4.79 4.63
C PHE A 56 8.49 5.21 5.55
N GLY A 57 9.72 4.85 5.18
CA GLY A 57 10.93 5.12 5.98
C GLY A 57 11.49 6.51 5.75
N LEU A 58 11.39 7.04 4.53
CA LEU A 58 11.94 8.34 4.16
C LEU A 58 10.83 9.38 3.94
N ALA A 59 10.03 9.27 2.89
CA ALA A 59 9.09 10.33 2.50
C ALA A 59 8.02 10.59 3.56
N VAL A 60 7.30 9.56 4.01
CA VAL A 60 6.26 9.67 5.04
C VAL A 60 6.84 10.20 6.36
N GLN A 61 8.06 9.78 6.72
CA GLN A 61 8.71 10.24 7.96
C GLN A 61 9.04 11.73 7.90
N LEU A 62 9.72 12.18 6.85
CA LEU A 62 10.11 13.59 6.69
C LEU A 62 8.89 14.51 6.59
N ILE A 63 7.84 14.08 5.88
CA ILE A 63 6.59 14.84 5.78
C ILE A 63 5.91 14.93 7.15
N ARG A 64 5.87 13.83 7.91
CA ARG A 64 5.30 13.82 9.27
C ARG A 64 6.01 14.84 10.16
N GLU A 65 7.34 14.78 10.21
CA GLU A 65 8.16 15.69 11.02
C GLU A 65 7.90 17.15 10.62
N ARG A 66 7.88 17.43 9.32
CA ARG A 66 7.59 18.77 8.82
C ARG A 66 6.19 19.26 9.18
N MET A 67 5.17 18.39 9.11
CA MET A 67 3.80 18.75 9.46
C MET A 67 3.64 19.00 10.97
N ILE A 68 4.40 18.29 11.81
CA ILE A 68 4.47 18.56 13.26
C ILE A 68 5.08 19.93 13.52
N GLU A 69 6.20 20.25 12.86
CA GLU A 69 6.84 21.58 12.97
C GLU A 69 5.89 22.72 12.56
N LEU A 70 5.03 22.48 11.56
CA LEU A 70 4.03 23.43 11.10
C LEU A 70 2.77 23.49 11.98
N GLY A 71 2.70 22.69 13.05
CA GLY A 71 1.60 22.72 14.01
C GLY A 71 0.32 22.00 13.55
N TRP A 72 0.42 20.99 12.67
CA TRP A 72 -0.74 20.22 12.18
C TRP A 72 -1.32 19.22 13.20
N GLY A 73 -0.99 19.38 14.48
CA GLY A 73 -1.60 18.58 15.54
C GLY A 73 -3.09 18.90 15.67
N ILE A 74 -3.93 17.88 15.70
CA ILE A 74 -5.38 18.05 15.91
C ILE A 74 -5.67 17.72 17.37
N ALA A 75 -6.20 18.70 18.11
CA ALA A 75 -6.50 18.55 19.54
C ALA A 75 -5.31 18.04 20.37
N GLY A 76 -4.09 18.48 20.04
CA GLY A 76 -2.86 18.05 20.72
C GLY A 76 -2.32 16.68 20.29
N VAL A 77 -2.95 16.03 19.31
CA VAL A 77 -2.49 14.75 18.76
C VAL A 77 -1.72 15.00 17.47
N GLU A 78 -0.45 14.60 17.44
CA GLU A 78 0.38 14.66 16.25
C GLU A 78 -0.09 13.69 15.16
N PRO A 79 0.07 14.03 13.86
CA PRO A 79 -0.23 13.10 12.78
C PRO A 79 0.63 11.82 12.89
N ASN A 80 0.02 10.65 12.68
CA ASN A 80 0.74 9.38 12.57
C ASN A 80 1.10 9.06 11.11
N LYS A 81 1.89 8.00 10.88
CA LYS A 81 2.36 7.64 9.54
C LYS A 81 1.21 7.24 8.61
N GLU A 82 0.19 6.58 9.16
CA GLU A 82 -0.99 6.13 8.43
C GLU A 82 -1.79 7.31 7.89
N PHE A 83 -1.99 8.35 8.71
CA PHE A 83 -2.65 9.59 8.31
C PHE A 83 -1.89 10.32 7.20
N ILE A 84 -0.57 10.44 7.34
CA ILE A 84 0.27 11.02 6.27
C ILE A 84 0.16 10.20 4.99
N HIS A 85 0.22 8.87 5.09
CA HIS A 85 0.07 8.00 3.93
C HIS A 85 -1.29 8.18 3.25
N GLU A 86 -2.36 8.36 4.01
CA GLU A 86 -3.70 8.59 3.47
C GLU A 86 -3.78 9.93 2.71
N ILE A 87 -3.22 11.01 3.27
CA ILE A 87 -3.12 12.30 2.58
C ILE A 87 -2.38 12.14 1.26
N LEU A 88 -1.20 11.52 1.29
CA LEU A 88 -0.37 11.35 0.10
C LEU A 88 -1.06 10.48 -0.94
N THR A 89 -1.78 9.44 -0.52
CA THR A 89 -2.56 8.60 -1.43
C THR A 89 -3.63 9.42 -2.14
N LYS A 90 -4.36 10.29 -1.42
CA LYS A 90 -5.39 11.16 -2.00
C LYS A 90 -4.83 12.28 -2.88
N CYS A 91 -3.71 12.89 -2.49
CA CYS A 91 -3.14 14.05 -3.17
C CYS A 91 -2.21 13.70 -4.33
N CYS A 92 -1.51 12.56 -4.22
CA CYS A 92 -0.44 12.18 -5.16
C CYS A 92 -0.76 10.89 -5.91
N GLY A 93 -1.74 10.11 -5.44
CA GLY A 93 -2.14 8.83 -6.03
C GLY A 93 -2.76 8.99 -7.41
N GLY A 94 -2.66 7.93 -8.20
CA GLY A 94 -3.37 7.84 -9.48
C GLY A 94 -4.84 7.47 -9.28
N VAL A 95 -5.64 7.77 -10.30
CA VAL A 95 -7.04 7.31 -10.40
C VAL A 95 -7.07 5.99 -11.17
N GLY A 96 -7.72 4.98 -10.60
CA GLY A 96 -7.94 3.67 -11.21
C GLY A 96 -9.02 3.72 -12.27
N GLU A 97 -9.22 2.60 -12.97
CA GLU A 97 -10.22 2.48 -14.04
C GLU A 97 -11.67 2.75 -13.57
N ASP A 98 -11.93 2.55 -12.28
CA ASP A 98 -13.21 2.77 -11.60
C ASP A 98 -13.35 4.18 -11.01
N GLY A 99 -12.39 5.07 -11.23
CA GLY A 99 -12.39 6.40 -10.63
C GLY A 99 -11.91 6.43 -9.18
N ALA A 100 -11.56 5.29 -8.58
CA ALA A 100 -11.06 5.21 -7.21
C ALA A 100 -9.56 5.54 -7.14
N VAL A 101 -9.10 6.05 -5.99
CA VAL A 101 -7.67 6.25 -5.77
C VAL A 101 -6.97 4.89 -5.67
N VAL A 102 -5.98 4.67 -6.53
CA VAL A 102 -5.20 3.43 -6.54
C VAL A 102 -4.33 3.39 -5.28
N ARG A 103 -4.45 2.31 -4.50
CA ARG A 103 -3.60 2.11 -3.31
C ARG A 103 -2.20 1.73 -3.75
N LEU A 104 -1.19 2.08 -2.94
CA LEU A 104 0.21 1.73 -3.20
C LEU A 104 0.42 0.21 -3.39
N SER A 105 -0.36 -0.63 -2.69
CA SER A 105 -0.34 -2.09 -2.86
C SER A 105 -0.68 -2.52 -4.29
N ASP A 106 -1.54 -1.77 -4.96
CA ASP A 106 -2.16 -2.14 -6.23
C ASP A 106 -1.45 -1.49 -7.42
N MET A 107 -0.61 -0.47 -7.17
CA MET A 107 0.21 0.19 -8.18
C MET A 107 1.23 -0.77 -8.82
N THR A 108 1.47 -0.66 -10.11
CA THR A 108 2.65 -1.22 -10.77
C THR A 108 3.94 -0.53 -10.29
N THR A 109 5.11 -1.08 -10.61
CA THR A 109 6.41 -0.45 -10.29
C THR A 109 6.52 0.96 -10.89
N SER A 110 6.09 1.15 -12.13
CA SER A 110 6.10 2.46 -12.80
C SER A 110 5.12 3.44 -12.15
N GLN A 111 3.90 2.98 -11.81
CA GLN A 111 2.94 3.80 -11.08
C GLN A 111 3.45 4.18 -9.68
N ALA A 112 4.12 3.26 -8.97
CA ALA A 112 4.71 3.54 -7.67
C ALA A 112 5.88 4.54 -7.76
N ALA A 113 6.69 4.48 -8.82
CA ALA A 113 7.73 5.45 -9.08
C ALA A 113 7.15 6.85 -9.36
N ALA A 114 6.15 6.94 -10.24
CA ALA A 114 5.44 8.18 -10.53
C ALA A 114 4.74 8.74 -9.28
N PHE A 115 4.12 7.88 -8.48
CA PHE A 115 3.50 8.26 -7.21
C PHE A 115 4.52 8.89 -6.25
N PHE A 116 5.72 8.32 -6.16
CA PHE A 116 6.78 8.90 -5.33
C PHE A 116 7.27 10.24 -5.86
N ASP A 117 7.44 10.38 -7.17
CA ASP A 117 7.83 11.65 -7.80
C ASP A 117 6.74 12.74 -7.58
N ASN A 118 5.47 12.36 -7.60
CA ASN A 118 4.35 13.24 -7.21
C ASN A 118 4.45 13.65 -5.74
N ILE A 119 4.78 12.73 -4.83
CA ILE A 119 4.98 13.04 -3.41
C ILE A 119 6.08 14.09 -3.22
N ARG A 120 7.21 13.95 -3.92
CA ARG A 120 8.31 14.93 -3.85
C ARG A 120 7.88 16.32 -4.34
N THR A 121 7.15 16.35 -5.44
CA THR A 121 6.63 17.61 -6.02
C THR A 121 5.61 18.25 -5.08
N TRP A 122 4.71 17.45 -4.51
CA TRP A 122 3.72 17.91 -3.55
C TRP A 122 4.38 18.41 -2.26
N SER A 123 5.37 17.70 -1.70
CA SER A 123 6.05 18.13 -0.47
C SER A 123 6.85 19.42 -0.68
N ALA A 124 7.48 19.58 -1.85
CA ALA A 124 8.20 20.80 -2.18
C ALA A 124 7.24 22.00 -2.29
N THR A 125 6.08 21.82 -2.91
CA THR A 125 5.12 22.92 -3.13
C THR A 125 4.27 23.25 -1.91
N GLN A 126 3.82 22.25 -1.14
CA GLN A 126 2.90 22.45 -0.03
C GLN A 126 3.61 22.66 1.31
N LEU A 127 4.77 22.05 1.50
CA LEU A 127 5.46 22.03 2.80
C LEU A 127 6.83 22.72 2.76
N ASN A 128 7.25 23.21 1.59
CA ASN A 128 8.61 23.68 1.32
C ASN A 128 9.66 22.64 1.75
N LEU A 129 9.36 21.36 1.51
CA LEU A 129 10.17 20.22 1.93
C LEU A 129 10.73 19.48 0.71
N CYS A 130 12.05 19.50 0.57
CA CYS A 130 12.74 18.71 -0.44
C CYS A 130 13.01 17.30 0.07
N ILE A 131 12.33 16.31 -0.51
CA ILE A 131 12.58 14.89 -0.20
C ILE A 131 13.71 14.40 -1.11
N PRO A 132 14.80 13.88 -0.54
CA PRO A 132 15.93 13.40 -1.32
C PRO A 132 15.53 12.19 -2.17
N ASP A 133 16.25 11.97 -3.27
CA ASP A 133 16.11 10.74 -4.02
C ASP A 133 16.48 9.55 -3.13
N PRO A 134 15.64 8.50 -3.08
CA PRO A 134 16.09 7.23 -2.54
C PRO A 134 17.21 6.68 -3.43
N ASP A 135 18.10 5.88 -2.84
CA ASP A 135 19.20 5.19 -3.54
C ASP A 135 18.75 4.70 -4.93
N PRO A 136 19.42 5.08 -6.05
CA PRO A 136 18.98 4.78 -7.43
C PRO A 136 18.46 3.36 -7.68
N ALA A 137 18.98 2.36 -6.96
CA ALA A 137 18.51 0.97 -7.01
C ALA A 137 17.07 0.76 -6.49
N TRP A 138 16.39 1.78 -5.94
CA TRP A 138 15.03 1.67 -5.40
C TRP A 138 13.96 1.49 -6.48
N LYS A 139 14.24 1.95 -7.72
CA LYS A 139 13.35 1.77 -8.87
C LYS A 139 13.47 0.38 -9.49
N GLU A 140 14.53 -0.36 -9.16
CA GLU A 140 14.78 -1.70 -9.67
C GLU A 140 14.04 -2.76 -8.85
N LYS A 141 13.44 -3.70 -9.56
CA LYS A 141 12.86 -4.90 -8.95
C LYS A 141 14.01 -5.90 -8.80
N GLN A 142 14.53 -6.08 -7.58
CA GLN A 142 15.33 -7.27 -7.26
C GLN A 142 14.43 -8.49 -7.19
#